data_AF-A0A443BET9-F1
#
_entry.id   AF-A0A443BET9-F1
#
_cell.length_a   1.000
_cell.length_b   1.000
_cell.length_c   1.000
_cell.angle_alpha   90.00
_cell.angle_beta   90.00
_cell.angle_gamma   90.00
#
_symmetry.space_group_name_H-M   'P 1'
#
loop_
_entity.id
_entity.type
_entity.pdbx_description
1 polymer ?
#
loop_
_entity_poly.entity_id
_entity_poly.type
_entity_poly.pdbx_seq_one_letter_code
_entity_poly.pdbx_strand_id
1 'polypeptide(L)'
;MSGVANSQVYQLKVSLRRISPMISRRLLVPEEMTLYALHRTIQIAFGWEDCHLHAFKLHGRHYGRTWTGERHRDAAGREVTFVDLQLRVRQRIL
;
A
#
# COMPACT_ATOMS: atom_id res chain seq x y z
N MET A 1 -23.70 22.07 2.36
CA MET A 1 -22.43 22.04 3.13
C MET A 1 -22.03 20.58 3.26
N SER A 2 -21.11 20.12 2.44
CA SER A 2 -20.64 18.73 2.43
C SER A 2 -19.94 18.43 3.76
N GLY A 3 -20.45 17.43 4.49
CA GLY A 3 -19.82 16.95 5.70
C GLY A 3 -18.39 16.54 5.39
N VAL A 4 -17.44 17.08 6.15
CA VAL A 4 -16.05 16.61 6.12
C VAL A 4 -16.10 15.16 6.59
N ALA A 5 -15.97 14.21 5.67
CA ALA A 5 -15.76 12.83 6.04
C ALA A 5 -14.50 12.78 6.91
N ASN A 6 -14.62 12.22 8.12
CA ASN A 6 -13.46 11.95 8.98
C ASN A 6 -12.62 10.85 8.32
N SER A 7 -11.84 11.21 7.29
CA SER A 7 -10.90 10.30 6.62
C SER A 7 -9.80 9.94 7.61
N GLN A 8 -9.77 8.68 8.01
CA GLN A 8 -8.72 8.17 8.89
C GLN A 8 -7.39 8.14 8.12
N VAL A 9 -6.31 8.51 8.81
CA VAL A 9 -4.95 8.48 8.25
C VAL A 9 -4.15 7.36 8.92
N TYR A 10 -3.62 6.45 8.11
CA TYR A 10 -2.69 5.43 8.57
C TYR A 10 -1.27 5.96 8.54
N GLN A 11 -0.53 5.77 9.64
CA GLN A 11 0.91 5.96 9.67
C GLN A 11 1.64 4.63 9.47
N LEU A 12 2.23 4.45 8.29
CA LEU A 12 2.96 3.24 7.92
C LEU A 12 4.46 3.41 8.13
N LYS A 13 5.10 2.39 8.68
CA LYS A 13 6.57 2.24 8.64
C LYS A 13 6.91 1.24 7.54
N VAL A 14 7.55 1.70 6.47
CA VAL A 14 8.04 0.86 5.37
C VAL A 14 9.53 0.66 5.56
N SER A 15 10.01 -0.58 5.55
CA SER A 15 11.42 -0.91 5.78
C SER A 15 11.92 -1.96 4.82
N LEU A 16 13.14 -1.77 4.29
CA LEU A 16 13.80 -2.79 3.48
C LEU A 16 14.30 -3.92 4.39
N ARG A 17 13.95 -5.16 4.04
CA ARG A 17 14.34 -6.34 4.81
C ARG A 17 15.79 -6.70 4.50
N ARG A 18 16.49 -7.28 5.50
CA ARG A 18 17.85 -7.84 5.36
C ARG A 18 18.95 -6.81 5.02
N ILE A 19 18.75 -5.53 5.32
CA ILE A 19 19.75 -4.47 5.15
C ILE A 19 20.14 -3.90 6.52
N SER A 20 21.44 -3.64 6.72
CA SER A 20 22.00 -2.97 7.90
C SER A 20 22.93 -1.82 7.47
N PRO A 21 22.80 -0.60 8.01
CA PRO A 21 21.74 -0.17 8.92
C PRO A 21 20.35 -0.18 8.24
N MET A 22 19.28 -0.30 9.03
CA MET A 22 17.91 -0.41 8.51
C MET A 22 17.53 0.84 7.70
N ILE A 23 17.17 0.65 6.43
CA ILE A 23 16.60 1.69 5.59
C ILE A 23 15.08 1.67 5.76
N SER A 24 14.49 2.79 6.21
CA SER A 24 13.04 2.90 6.39
C SER A 24 12.49 4.29 6.08
N ARG A 25 11.18 4.35 5.81
CA ARG A 25 10.39 5.57 5.59
C ARG A 25 9.11 5.50 6.42
N ARG A 26 8.63 6.65 6.89
CA ARG A 26 7.31 6.79 7.51
C ARG A 26 6.38 7.50 6.53
N LEU A 27 5.25 6.89 6.21
CA LEU A 27 4.26 7.40 5.26
C LEU A 27 2.95 7.65 5.98
N LEU A 28 2.32 8.79 5.72
CA LEU A 28 0.93 9.07 6.09
C LEU A 28 0.06 8.82 4.87
N VAL A 29 -0.90 7.91 4.98
CA VAL A 29 -1.79 7.55 3.88
C VAL A 29 -3.24 7.63 4.32
N PRO A 30 -4.14 8.24 3.53
CA PRO A 30 -5.57 8.25 3.82
C PRO A 30 -6.14 6.84 3.65
N GLU A 31 -7.21 6.53 4.36
CA GLU A 31 -7.85 5.21 4.34
C GLU A 31 -8.44 4.84 2.98
N GLU A 32 -8.80 5.82 2.18
CA GLU A 32 -9.34 5.63 0.83
C GLU A 32 -8.24 5.38 -0.21
N MET A 33 -6.97 5.47 0.16
CA MET A 33 -5.85 5.20 -0.75
C MET A 33 -5.91 3.76 -1.28
N THR A 34 -5.71 3.58 -2.59
CA THR A 34 -5.61 2.23 -3.17
C THR A 34 -4.24 1.61 -2.92
N LEU A 35 -4.14 0.28 -2.96
CA LEU A 35 -2.84 -0.41 -2.95
C LEU A 35 -1.95 -0.01 -4.14
N TYR A 36 -2.53 0.40 -5.27
CA TYR A 36 -1.76 0.90 -6.41
C TYR A 36 -1.14 2.26 -6.11
N ALA A 37 -1.91 3.17 -5.52
CA ALA A 37 -1.40 4.46 -5.06
C ALA A 37 -0.31 4.27 -3.99
N LEU A 38 -0.49 3.34 -3.05
CA LEU A 38 0.54 3.00 -2.05
C LEU A 38 1.84 2.55 -2.71
N HIS A 39 1.77 1.67 -3.70
CA HIS A 39 2.96 1.25 -4.46
C HIS A 39 3.69 2.45 -5.06
N ARG A 40 2.98 3.35 -5.74
CA ARG A 40 3.57 4.56 -6.33
C ARG A 40 4.20 5.46 -5.25
N THR A 41 3.56 5.60 -4.10
CA THR A 41 4.13 6.34 -2.96
C THR A 41 5.42 5.69 -2.45
N ILE A 42 5.47 4.36 -2.37
CA ILE A 42 6.69 3.62 -1.97
C ILE A 42 7.80 3.82 -3.02
N GLN A 43 7.49 3.70 -4.31
CA GLN A 43 8.45 3.94 -5.40
C GLN A 43 9.10 5.32 -5.24
N ILE A 44 8.30 6.37 -5.06
CA ILE A 44 8.79 7.74 -4.86
C ILE A 44 9.63 7.86 -3.58
N ALA A 45 9.14 7.33 -2.45
CA ALA A 45 9.80 7.48 -1.15
C ALA A 45 11.17 6.79 -1.06
N PHE A 46 11.39 5.78 -1.90
CA PHE A 46 12.65 5.05 -2.01
C PHE A 46 13.48 5.43 -3.25
N GLY A 47 12.97 6.31 -4.12
CA GLY A 47 13.65 6.70 -5.36
C GLY A 47 13.76 5.57 -6.37
N TRP A 48 12.77 4.68 -6.41
CA TRP A 48 12.70 3.58 -7.36
C TRP A 48 11.89 3.96 -8.61
N GLU A 49 12.17 3.26 -9.71
CA GLU A 49 11.71 3.62 -11.06
C GLU A 49 10.59 2.71 -11.59
N ASP A 50 9.96 1.91 -10.72
CA ASP A 50 8.87 0.99 -11.10
C ASP A 50 9.23 -0.01 -12.21
N CYS A 51 10.52 -0.38 -12.30
CA CYS A 51 11.01 -1.24 -13.39
C CYS A 51 10.68 -2.73 -13.22
N HIS A 52 10.14 -3.15 -12.08
CA HIS A 52 9.99 -4.56 -11.71
C HIS A 52 8.58 -4.81 -11.17
N LEU A 53 8.10 -6.05 -11.35
CA LEU A 53 6.81 -6.47 -10.80
C LEU A 53 6.80 -6.46 -9.28
N HIS A 54 5.67 -6.08 -8.70
CA HIS A 54 5.43 -6.05 -7.26
C HIS A 54 4.12 -6.72 -6.87
N ALA A 55 4.02 -7.05 -5.58
CA ALA A 55 2.80 -7.51 -4.95
C ALA A 55 2.81 -7.16 -3.46
N PHE A 56 1.64 -7.03 -2.86
CA PHE A 56 1.43 -6.98 -1.42
C PHE A 56 0.83 -8.30 -0.94
N LYS A 57 1.25 -8.77 0.22
CA LYS A 57 0.73 -9.97 0.88
C LYS A 57 0.14 -9.62 2.25
N LEU A 58 -1.12 -9.96 2.43
CA LEU A 58 -1.87 -9.72 3.67
C LEU A 58 -2.96 -10.78 3.84
N HIS A 59 -3.17 -11.28 5.06
CA HIS A 59 -4.21 -12.27 5.36
C HIS A 59 -4.19 -13.52 4.46
N GLY A 60 -3.01 -13.98 4.06
CA GLY A 60 -2.85 -15.10 3.12
C GLY A 60 -3.23 -14.76 1.66
N ARG A 61 -3.73 -13.56 1.39
CA ARG A 61 -4.02 -13.05 0.06
C ARG A 61 -2.81 -12.34 -0.54
N HIS A 62 -2.67 -12.48 -1.85
CA HIS A 62 -1.67 -11.80 -2.66
C HIS A 62 -2.40 -10.79 -3.54
N TYR A 63 -2.07 -9.51 -3.35
CA TYR A 63 -2.54 -8.38 -4.14
C TYR A 63 -1.41 -8.01 -5.08
N GLY A 64 -1.49 -8.45 -6.33
CA GLY A 64 -0.53 -8.06 -7.35
C GLY A 64 -1.03 -8.47 -8.72
N ARG A 65 -0.70 -7.69 -9.74
CA ARG A 65 -0.61 -8.13 -11.15
C ARG A 65 0.12 -7.07 -12.00
N THR A 66 1.33 -7.39 -12.44
CA THR A 66 1.76 -7.81 -13.80
C THR A 66 2.00 -6.65 -14.77
N TRP A 67 2.88 -6.92 -15.74
CA TRP A 67 3.56 -6.06 -16.73
C TRP A 67 2.68 -5.01 -17.46
N THR A 68 1.35 -5.11 -17.37
CA THR A 68 0.36 -4.32 -18.11
C THR A 68 -0.18 -3.09 -17.37
N GLY A 69 0.28 -2.82 -16.13
CA GLY A 69 -0.16 -1.64 -15.36
C GLY A 69 -1.50 -1.84 -14.63
N GLU A 70 -1.85 -3.08 -14.30
CA GLU A 70 -3.12 -3.40 -13.62
C GLU A 70 -3.16 -2.93 -12.16
N ARG A 71 -4.36 -2.53 -11.77
CA ARG A 71 -4.72 -2.04 -10.43
C ARG A 71 -5.00 -3.23 -9.51
N HIS A 72 -4.57 -3.16 -8.24
CA HIS A 72 -4.84 -4.20 -7.24
C HIS A 72 -6.34 -4.34 -7.00
N ARG A 73 -6.98 -5.35 -7.59
CA ARG A 73 -8.44 -5.50 -7.58
C ARG A 73 -8.94 -6.63 -6.67
N ASP A 74 -10.13 -6.45 -6.10
CA ASP A 74 -10.85 -7.48 -5.37
C ASP A 74 -11.58 -8.46 -6.31
N ALA A 75 -12.31 -9.44 -5.74
CA ALA A 75 -13.07 -10.43 -6.51
C ALA A 75 -14.20 -9.80 -7.36
N ALA A 76 -14.65 -8.58 -7.03
CA ALA A 76 -15.64 -7.83 -7.78
C ALA A 76 -15.01 -6.89 -8.84
N GLY A 77 -13.68 -6.91 -8.99
CA GLY A 77 -12.96 -6.10 -9.97
C GLY A 77 -12.73 -4.64 -9.55
N ARG A 78 -12.98 -4.29 -8.29
CA ARG A 78 -12.78 -2.93 -7.72
C ARG A 78 -11.37 -2.80 -7.15
N GLU A 79 -10.77 -1.61 -7.23
CA GLU A 79 -9.48 -1.37 -6.58
C GLU A 79 -9.58 -1.54 -5.06
N VAL A 80 -8.61 -2.23 -4.49
CA VAL A 80 -8.52 -2.46 -3.05
C VAL A 80 -7.93 -1.22 -2.38
N THR A 81 -8.67 -0.67 -1.42
CA THR A 81 -8.29 0.48 -0.58
C THR A 81 -7.85 0.04 0.82
N PHE A 82 -7.31 0.94 1.63
CA PHE A 82 -6.97 0.64 3.03
C PHE A 82 -8.20 0.34 3.89
N VAL A 83 -9.35 0.96 3.60
CA VAL A 83 -10.64 0.62 4.24
C VAL A 83 -10.97 -0.86 4.03
N ASP A 84 -10.76 -1.38 2.81
CA ASP A 84 -11.05 -2.78 2.48
C ASP A 84 -10.13 -3.78 3.19
N LEU A 85 -8.93 -3.35 3.58
CA LEU A 85 -7.93 -4.20 4.25
C LEU A 85 -8.20 -4.35 5.75
N GLN A 86 -9.01 -3.49 6.35
CA GLN A 86 -9.37 -3.51 7.77
C GLN A 86 -8.15 -3.69 8.70
N LEU A 87 -7.10 -2.90 8.44
CA LEU A 87 -5.81 -3.06 9.11
C LEU A 87 -5.91 -2.80 10.62
N ARG A 88 -5.26 -3.67 11.40
CA ARG A 88 -5.05 -3.47 12.83
C ARG A 88 -3.76 -2.69 13.08
N VAL A 89 -3.72 -1.98 14.20
CA VAL A 89 -2.48 -1.32 14.66
C VAL A 89 -1.35 -2.35 14.77
N ARG A 90 -0.17 -2.01 14.21
CA ARG A 90 1.04 -2.87 14.11
C ARG A 90 0.89 -4.10 13.21
N GLN A 91 -0.18 -4.22 12.43
CA GLN A 91 -0.29 -5.25 11.41
C GLN A 91 0.81 -5.10 10.35
N ARG A 92 1.34 -6.23 9.89
CA ARG A 92 2.38 -6.27 8.86
C ARG A 92 1.78 -6.66 7.52
N ILE A 93 2.12 -5.86 6.51
CA ILE A 93 1.93 -6.18 5.09
C ILE A 93 3.31 -6.59 4.58
N LEU A 94 3.37 -7.69 3.80
CA LEU A 94 4.62 -8.19 3.21
C LEU A 94 4.69 -7.92 1.71
#